data_AF-A0A2E5M083-F1
#
_entry.id   AF-A0A2E5M083-F1
#
_cell.length_a   1.000
_cell.length_b   1.000
_cell.length_c   1.000
_cell.angle_alpha   90.00
_cell.angle_beta   90.00
_cell.angle_gamma   90.00
#
_symmetry.space_group_name_H-M   'P 1'
#
loop_
_entity.id
_entity.type
_entity.pdbx_description
1 polymer ?
#
loop_
_entity_poly.entity_id
_entity_poly.type
_entity_poly.pdbx_seq_one_letter_code
_entity_poly.pdbx_strand_id
1 'polypeptide(L)'
;MIKKSLPLIFLWLALLFTSVFAASDVQQRISVEDGRYVYSDGREVILWGVNFQPSVGWEYDRFVKAGLIPRASFDAASYFKLVDAGLDEVQRLGCDVIRVTLSP
;
A
#
# COMPACT_ATOMS: atom_id res chain seq x y z
N MET A 1 -46.18 15.89 -23.88
CA MET A 1 -45.50 14.90 -23.01
C MET A 1 -43.99 15.06 -23.16
N ILE A 2 -43.36 15.87 -22.31
CA ILE A 2 -41.90 16.09 -22.33
C ILE A 2 -41.26 15.02 -21.45
N LYS A 3 -40.51 14.10 -22.05
CA LYS A 3 -39.80 13.02 -21.33
C LYS A 3 -38.65 13.63 -20.51
N LYS A 4 -38.68 13.39 -19.20
CA LYS A 4 -37.61 13.70 -18.24
C LYS A 4 -36.36 12.85 -18.54
N SER A 5 -35.48 13.29 -19.44
CA SER A 5 -34.16 12.66 -19.70
C SER A 5 -33.01 13.29 -18.93
N LEU A 6 -33.28 14.30 -18.09
CA LEU A 6 -32.29 15.02 -17.30
C LEU A 6 -31.53 14.22 -16.21
N PRO A 7 -32.03 13.11 -15.61
CA PRO A 7 -31.35 12.51 -14.46
C PRO A 7 -30.06 11.75 -14.84
N LEU A 8 -29.93 11.30 -16.10
CA LEU A 8 -28.77 10.51 -16.52
C LEU A 8 -27.51 11.38 -16.66
N ILE A 9 -27.64 12.60 -17.20
CA ILE A 9 -26.51 13.51 -17.43
C ILE A 9 -25.88 13.95 -16.10
N PHE A 10 -26.70 14.25 -15.09
CA PHE A 10 -26.20 14.57 -13.75
C PHE A 10 -25.52 13.39 -13.07
N LEU A 11 -26.02 12.16 -13.28
CA LEU A 11 -25.38 10.95 -12.78
C LEU A 11 -24.01 10.72 -13.45
N TRP A 12 -23.92 10.93 -14.77
CA TRP A 12 -22.66 10.86 -15.50
C TRP A 12 -21.65 11.93 -15.07
N LEU A 13 -22.10 13.16 -14.86
CA LEU A 13 -21.28 14.25 -14.31
C LEU A 13 -20.78 13.92 -12.89
N ALA A 14 -21.65 13.40 -12.02
CA ALA A 14 -21.26 12.98 -10.68
C ALA A 14 -20.21 11.85 -10.71
N LEU A 15 -20.38 10.87 -11.60
CA LEU A 15 -19.41 9.77 -11.80
C LEU A 15 -18.07 10.28 -12.35
N LEU A 16 -18.08 11.24 -13.28
CA LEU A 16 -16.87 11.90 -13.79
C LEU A 16 -16.11 12.69 -12.72
N PHE A 17 -16.82 13.32 -11.77
CA PHE A 17 -16.17 13.98 -10.63
C PHE A 17 -15.57 12.97 -9.66
N THR A 18 -16.20 11.80 -9.44
CA THR A 18 -15.61 10.76 -8.58
C THR A 18 -14.34 10.13 -9.16
N SER A 19 -14.21 10.04 -10.50
CA SER A 19 -12.99 9.51 -11.12
C SER A 19 -11.79 10.46 -11.07
N VAL A 20 -12.01 11.75 -10.78
CA VAL A 20 -10.90 12.72 -10.56
C VAL A 20 -10.31 12.57 -9.16
N PHE A 21 -11.06 12.00 -8.21
CA PHE A 21 -10.57 11.63 -6.88
C PHE A 21 -10.18 10.16 -6.77
N ALA A 22 -10.27 9.39 -7.86
CA ALA A 22 -9.60 8.11 -7.93
C ALA A 22 -8.10 8.38 -7.79
N ALA A 23 -7.51 7.77 -6.77
CA ALA A 23 -6.13 7.91 -6.35
C ALA A 23 -5.19 8.19 -7.53
N SER A 24 -4.38 9.23 -7.45
CA SER A 24 -3.32 9.44 -8.43
C SER A 24 -2.40 8.22 -8.38
N ASP A 25 -2.58 7.28 -9.30
CA ASP A 25 -1.79 6.04 -9.47
C ASP A 25 -0.29 6.29 -9.73
N VAL A 26 0.15 7.55 -9.71
CA VAL A 26 1.55 7.92 -9.80
C VAL A 26 2.04 8.27 -8.40
N GLN A 27 2.85 7.38 -7.83
CA GLN A 27 3.60 7.68 -6.61
C GLN A 27 4.43 8.94 -6.85
N GLN A 28 4.05 10.02 -6.19
CA GLN A 28 4.72 11.32 -6.36
C GLN A 28 6.07 11.29 -5.67
N ARG A 29 7.08 11.86 -6.32
CA ARG A 29 8.39 12.02 -5.70
C ARG A 29 8.26 12.98 -4.51
N ILE A 30 8.82 12.56 -3.38
CA ILE A 30 8.95 13.37 -2.18
C ILE A 30 10.38 13.91 -2.11
N SER A 31 10.52 15.22 -1.88
CA SER A 31 11.79 15.87 -1.56
C SER A 31 11.80 16.40 -0.12
N VAL A 32 12.97 16.83 0.35
CA VAL A 32 13.13 17.49 1.65
C VAL A 32 13.51 18.95 1.41
N GLU A 33 12.74 19.87 1.96
CA GLU A 33 12.97 21.32 1.90
C GLU A 33 12.77 21.92 3.29
N ASP A 34 13.80 22.62 3.79
CA ASP A 34 13.82 23.23 5.13
C ASP A 34 13.36 22.28 6.25
N GLY A 35 13.75 21.01 6.16
CA GLY A 35 13.41 19.97 7.14
C GLY A 35 12.00 19.39 7.03
N ARG A 36 11.23 19.73 5.98
CA ARG A 36 9.89 19.20 5.71
C ARG A 36 9.88 18.33 4.47
N TYR A 37 9.00 17.34 4.45
CA TYR A 37 8.71 16.58 3.24
C TYR A 37 7.76 17.37 2.35
N VAL A 38 8.07 17.47 1.06
CA VAL A 38 7.23 18.22 0.10
C VAL A 38 7.03 17.43 -1.20
N TYR A 39 5.86 17.59 -1.79
CA TYR A 39 5.58 17.17 -3.17
C TYR A 39 6.15 18.19 -4.16
N SER A 40 6.22 17.83 -5.45
CA SER A 40 6.73 18.71 -6.50
C SER A 40 5.90 19.99 -6.72
N ASP A 41 4.65 20.02 -6.23
CA ASP A 41 3.77 21.19 -6.29
C ASP A 41 3.93 22.12 -5.06
N GLY A 42 4.87 21.82 -4.16
CA GLY A 42 5.16 22.59 -2.96
C GLY A 42 4.25 22.31 -1.77
N ARG A 43 3.27 21.41 -1.90
CA ARG A 43 2.46 20.97 -0.75
C ARG A 43 3.31 20.11 0.19
N GLU A 44 3.15 20.36 1.49
CA GLU A 44 3.77 19.55 2.54
C GLU A 44 3.16 18.15 2.59
N VAL A 45 4.01 17.16 2.84
CA VAL A 45 3.63 15.75 2.94
C VAL A 45 3.53 15.35 4.41
N ILE A 46 2.40 14.76 4.78
CA ILE A 46 2.22 14.07 6.05
C ILE A 46 2.20 12.57 5.72
N LEU A 47 3.17 11.83 6.23
CA LEU A 47 3.27 10.39 5.99
C LEU A 47 2.49 9.62 7.05
N TRP A 48 1.54 8.81 6.61
CA TRP A 48 0.94 7.74 7.39
C TRP A 48 1.46 6.39 6.90
N GLY A 49 1.92 5.55 7.82
CA GLY A 49 2.52 4.28 7.42
C GLY A 49 2.75 3.31 8.56
N VAL A 50 3.09 2.09 8.15
CA VAL A 50 3.35 0.97 9.07
C VAL A 50 4.71 0.33 8.78
N ASN A 51 5.27 -0.35 9.77
CA ASN A 51 6.38 -1.26 9.53
C ASN A 51 5.82 -2.54 8.88
N PHE A 52 6.35 -2.90 7.72
CA PHE A 52 6.02 -4.16 7.05
C PHE A 52 7.27 -5.03 7.01
N GLN A 53 7.26 -6.10 7.78
CA GLN A 53 8.39 -7.03 7.90
C GLN A 53 7.87 -8.46 7.77
N PRO A 54 7.77 -8.99 6.54
CA PRO A 54 7.55 -10.41 6.39
C PRO A 54 8.82 -11.14 6.83
N SER A 55 8.67 -12.19 7.64
CA SER A 55 9.77 -12.89 8.31
C SER A 55 10.84 -13.41 7.34
N VAL A 56 12.02 -12.79 7.33
CA VAL A 56 13.15 -13.17 6.47
C VAL A 56 13.93 -14.37 7.02
N GLY A 57 14.73 -15.04 6.18
CA GLY A 57 15.35 -16.35 6.43
C GLY A 57 16.17 -16.51 7.73
N TRP A 58 16.65 -15.42 8.33
CA TRP A 58 17.28 -15.42 9.66
C TRP A 58 16.32 -15.80 10.79
N GLU A 59 15.05 -15.39 10.75
CA GLU A 59 14.01 -15.81 11.71
C GLU A 59 13.68 -17.29 11.51
N TYR A 60 13.61 -17.74 10.26
CA TYR A 60 13.44 -19.15 9.95
C TYR A 60 14.58 -20.01 10.54
N ASP A 61 15.86 -19.62 10.35
CA ASP A 61 16.98 -20.37 10.92
C ASP A 61 16.99 -20.35 12.46
N ARG A 62 16.54 -19.24 13.09
CA ARG A 62 16.34 -19.17 14.54
C ARG A 62 15.27 -20.15 15.02
N PHE A 63 14.13 -20.22 14.32
CA PHE A 63 13.05 -21.16 14.66
C PHE A 63 13.46 -22.62 14.47
N VAL A 64 14.23 -22.93 13.41
CA VAL A 64 14.81 -24.26 13.21
C VAL A 64 15.77 -24.63 14.34
N LYS A 65 16.70 -23.72 14.70
CA LYS A 65 17.66 -23.94 15.79
C LYS A 65 17.00 -24.08 17.17
N ALA A 66 15.89 -23.37 17.38
CA ALA A 66 15.08 -23.48 18.59
C ALA A 66 14.20 -24.75 18.63
N GLY A 67 14.17 -25.55 17.56
CA GLY A 67 13.34 -26.75 17.46
C GLY A 67 11.84 -26.47 17.30
N LEU A 68 11.46 -25.24 16.94
CA LEU A 68 10.06 -24.84 16.77
C LEU A 68 9.47 -25.27 15.43
N ILE A 69 10.32 -25.38 14.40
CA ILE A 69 9.94 -25.86 13.07
C ILE A 69 11.01 -26.81 12.50
N PRO A 70 10.64 -27.78 11.65
CA PRO A 70 11.61 -28.66 11.01
C PRO A 70 12.51 -27.92 10.02
N ARG A 71 13.75 -28.39 9.84
CA ARG A 71 14.59 -27.90 8.74
C ARG A 71 14.01 -28.37 7.40
N ALA A 72 14.13 -27.51 6.39
CA ALA A 72 13.56 -27.69 5.06
C ALA A 72 12.02 -27.70 5.01
N SER A 73 11.32 -27.25 6.05
CA SER A 73 9.86 -27.07 6.02
C SER A 73 9.42 -25.73 5.45
N PHE A 74 10.36 -24.87 5.01
CA PHE A 74 10.01 -23.59 4.42
C PHE A 74 9.33 -23.78 3.07
N ASP A 75 8.07 -23.35 3.00
CA ASP A 75 7.31 -23.27 1.76
C ASP A 75 7.30 -21.83 1.25
N ALA A 76 8.12 -21.57 0.23
CA ALA A 76 8.21 -20.25 -0.39
C ALA A 76 6.88 -19.79 -1.00
N ALA A 77 6.08 -20.71 -1.55
CA ALA A 77 4.82 -20.35 -2.20
C ALA A 77 3.79 -19.86 -1.19
N SER A 78 3.66 -20.54 -0.04
CA SER A 78 2.79 -20.07 1.04
C SER A 78 3.31 -18.77 1.67
N TYR A 79 4.64 -18.61 1.79
CA TYR A 79 5.23 -17.38 2.30
C TYR A 79 4.90 -16.18 1.41
N PHE A 80 5.07 -16.28 0.08
CA PHE A 80 4.73 -15.18 -0.82
C PHE A 80 3.25 -14.82 -0.81
N LYS A 81 2.35 -15.80 -0.68
CA LYS A 81 0.91 -15.51 -0.49
C LYS A 81 0.64 -14.71 0.78
N LEU A 82 1.37 -14.98 1.87
CA LEU A 82 1.27 -14.21 3.11
C LEU A 82 1.77 -12.77 2.91
N VAL A 83 2.86 -12.59 2.16
CA VAL A 83 3.38 -11.27 1.79
C VAL A 83 2.34 -10.49 0.97
N ASP A 84 1.79 -11.10 -0.08
CA ASP A 84 0.78 -10.47 -0.94
C ASP A 84 -0.45 -10.06 -0.13
N ALA A 85 -0.97 -10.95 0.71
CA ALA A 85 -2.10 -10.63 1.59
C ALA A 85 -1.81 -9.48 2.55
N GLY A 86 -0.60 -9.45 3.12
CA GLY A 86 -0.18 -8.35 3.99
C GLY A 86 -0.07 -7.00 3.26
N LEU A 87 0.43 -7.00 2.01
CA LEU A 87 0.47 -5.81 1.18
C LEU A 87 -0.94 -5.31 0.81
N ASP A 88 -1.86 -6.22 0.49
CA ASP A 88 -3.27 -5.89 0.27
C ASP A 88 -3.91 -5.24 1.50
N GLU A 89 -3.63 -5.77 2.70
CA GLU A 89 -4.12 -5.24 3.97
C GLU A 89 -3.58 -3.83 4.25
N VAL A 90 -2.28 -3.61 4.02
CA VAL A 90 -1.66 -2.28 4.12
C VAL A 90 -2.34 -1.28 3.19
N GLN A 91 -2.64 -1.68 1.96
CA GLN A 91 -3.33 -0.81 1.01
C GLN A 91 -4.75 -0.47 1.50
N ARG A 92 -5.47 -1.45 2.07
CA ARG A 92 -6.80 -1.21 2.66
C ARG A 92 -6.77 -0.29 3.89
N LEU A 93 -5.65 -0.25 4.62
CA LEU A 93 -5.43 0.71 5.71
C LEU A 93 -5.21 2.15 5.23
N GLY A 94 -5.07 2.37 3.92
CA GLY A 94 -4.81 3.69 3.35
C GLY A 94 -3.45 4.25 3.75
N CYS A 95 -2.45 3.39 3.96
CA CYS A 95 -1.07 3.83 4.23
C CYS A 95 -0.46 4.49 3.00
N ASP A 96 0.26 5.59 3.20
CA ASP A 96 1.06 6.26 2.16
C ASP A 96 2.40 5.55 1.95
N VAL A 97 2.96 5.01 3.04
CA VAL A 97 4.29 4.39 3.06
C VAL A 97 4.33 3.12 3.91
N ILE A 98 5.18 2.19 3.50
CA ILE A 98 5.65 1.09 4.35
C ILE A 98 7.12 1.25 4.64
N ARG A 99 7.49 0.98 5.89
CA ARG A 99 8.90 0.79 6.24
C ARG A 99 9.22 -0.71 6.19
N VAL A 100 10.08 -1.09 5.26
CA VAL A 100 10.63 -2.44 5.16
C VAL A 100 11.97 -2.47 5.88
N THR A 101 12.04 -3.19 7.00
CA THR A 101 13.24 -3.22 7.86
C THR A 101 14.43 -3.91 7.18
N LEU A 102 14.16 -4.93 6.36
CA LEU A 102 15.18 -5.71 5.65
C LEU A 102 14.66 -6.05 4.26
N SER A 103 15.33 -5.55 3.23
CA SER A 103 15.25 -6.13 1.89
C SER A 103 16.29 -7.26 1.85
N PRO A 104 15.93 -8.50 1.46
CA PRO A 104 16.90 -9.56 1.22
C PRO A 104 17.95 -9.15 0.18
#